data_AF-A0A7C5UTI1-F1
#
_entry.id   AF-A0A7C5UTI1-F1
#
_cell.length_a   1.000
_cell.length_b   1.000
_cell.length_c   1.000
_cell.angle_alpha   90.00
_cell.angle_beta   90.00
_cell.angle_gamma   90.00
#
_symmetry.space_group_name_H-M   'P 1'
#
loop_
_entity.id
_entity.type
_entity.pdbx_description
1 polymer ?
#
loop_
_entity_poly.entity_id
_entity_poly.type
_entity_poly.pdbx_seq_one_letter_code
_entity_poly.pdbx_strand_id
1 'polypeptide(L)'
;MKETMEETMAFLRSRLEQAQYAKLARIPQPEVLDFVARYIRLCEPERVFVSDDSPEDLAYIRQAALRDGEERLLAIPGHTIHFDNYDDMARDRKNTRILVPEGVDLGGGIDTRERNEALKEVHGILPGIMRGHELYVCFFCLGPAASPFAIPCVQLTDSSYVAHSEILLYRPGYREFLRQGPGARFFKFLHSQGELDERKTSKNLHLGRVFI
;
A
#
# COMPACT_ATOMS: atom_id res chain seq x y z
N MET A 1 -0.91 -24.86 -0.89
CA MET A 1 -0.07 -25.08 0.30
C MET A 1 0.32 -23.72 0.83
N LYS A 2 0.20 -23.47 2.14
CA LYS A 2 0.66 -22.20 2.73
C LYS A 2 2.19 -22.28 2.77
N GLU A 3 2.89 -21.32 2.17
CA GLU A 3 4.36 -21.24 2.26
C GLU A 3 4.80 -21.21 3.73
N THR A 4 5.96 -21.79 3.99
CA THR A 4 6.62 -21.72 5.28
C THR A 4 7.22 -20.33 5.49
N MET A 5 7.38 -19.93 6.76
CA MET A 5 8.04 -18.67 7.09
C MET A 5 9.47 -18.59 6.53
N GLU A 6 10.17 -19.73 6.49
CA GLU A 6 11.53 -19.82 5.93
C GLU A 6 11.54 -19.50 4.43
N GLU A 7 10.58 -20.02 3.67
CA GLU A 7 10.41 -19.71 2.24
C GLU A 7 10.08 -18.22 2.02
N THR A 8 9.15 -17.65 2.81
CA THR A 8 8.81 -16.22 2.78
C THR A 8 10.07 -15.37 3.02
N MET A 9 10.83 -15.67 4.06
CA MET A 9 12.04 -14.94 4.44
C MET A 9 13.15 -15.06 3.40
N ALA A 10 13.36 -16.26 2.85
CA ALA A 10 14.34 -16.49 1.80
C ALA A 10 13.98 -15.69 0.52
N PHE A 11 12.70 -15.70 0.13
CA PHE A 11 12.22 -14.91 -0.99
C PHE A 11 12.45 -13.41 -0.77
N LEU A 12 12.01 -12.87 0.37
CA LEU A 12 12.19 -11.45 0.69
C LEU A 12 13.67 -11.05 0.71
N ARG A 13 14.54 -11.88 1.29
CA ARG A 13 15.99 -11.62 1.30
C ARG A 13 16.59 -11.62 -0.09
N SER A 14 16.10 -12.46 -1.00
CA SER A 14 16.58 -12.49 -2.38
C SER A 14 16.09 -11.29 -3.21
N ARG A 15 14.96 -10.69 -2.83
CA ARG A 15 14.24 -9.69 -3.62
C ARG A 15 14.49 -8.25 -3.17
N LEU A 16 14.77 -8.04 -1.89
CA LEU A 16 15.01 -6.74 -1.28
C LEU A 16 16.50 -6.49 -1.11
N GLU A 17 16.88 -5.22 -1.18
CA GLU A 17 18.20 -4.80 -0.70
C GLU A 17 18.34 -5.06 0.80
N GLN A 18 19.58 -5.29 1.25
CA GLN A 18 19.87 -5.68 2.63
C GLN A 18 19.28 -4.72 3.68
N ALA A 19 19.32 -3.41 3.41
CA ALA A 19 18.77 -2.40 4.31
C ALA A 19 17.24 -2.51 4.43
N GLN A 20 16.55 -2.73 3.32
CA GLN A 20 15.09 -2.83 3.26
C GLN A 20 14.61 -4.13 3.90
N TYR A 21 15.30 -5.24 3.62
CA TYR A 21 15.04 -6.52 4.28
C TYR A 21 15.27 -6.41 5.81
N ALA A 22 16.33 -5.74 6.26
CA ALA A 22 16.62 -5.60 7.68
C ALA A 22 15.51 -4.86 8.44
N LYS A 23 14.89 -3.84 7.84
CA LYS A 23 13.72 -3.16 8.41
C LYS A 23 12.55 -4.15 8.54
N LEU A 24 12.17 -4.80 7.44
CA LEU A 24 11.04 -5.73 7.45
C LEU A 24 11.24 -6.92 8.40
N ALA A 25 12.46 -7.46 8.48
CA ALA A 25 12.80 -8.59 9.36
C ALA A 25 12.74 -8.25 10.86
N ARG A 26 12.72 -6.97 11.24
CA ARG A 26 12.51 -6.55 12.63
C ARG A 26 11.05 -6.61 13.06
N ILE A 27 10.12 -6.62 12.10
CA ILE A 27 8.69 -6.67 12.37
C ILE A 27 8.33 -8.07 12.89
N PRO A 28 7.86 -8.18 14.16
CA PRO A 28 7.69 -9.49 14.81
C PRO A 28 6.45 -10.26 14.36
N GLN A 29 5.60 -9.69 13.49
CA GLN A 29 4.37 -10.30 12.99
C GLN A 29 4.63 -11.04 11.66
N PRO A 30 4.64 -12.40 11.65
CA PRO A 30 4.71 -13.23 10.44
C PRO A 30 3.82 -12.77 9.28
N GLU A 31 2.59 -12.38 9.62
CA GLU A 31 1.56 -12.05 8.65
C GLU A 31 1.84 -10.77 7.85
N VAL A 32 2.72 -9.91 8.35
CA VAL A 32 3.21 -8.74 7.60
C VAL A 32 4.15 -9.21 6.49
N LEU A 33 5.10 -10.09 6.82
CA LEU A 33 6.06 -10.61 5.86
C LEU A 33 5.36 -11.41 4.76
N ASP A 34 4.39 -12.26 5.14
CA ASP A 34 3.58 -13.01 4.18
C ASP A 34 2.77 -12.08 3.26
N PHE A 35 2.20 -11.00 3.81
CA PHE A 35 1.45 -10.02 3.04
C PHE A 35 2.33 -9.28 2.02
N VAL A 36 3.49 -8.80 2.47
CA VAL A 36 4.47 -8.12 1.62
C VAL A 36 5.00 -9.06 0.53
N ALA A 37 5.43 -10.27 0.91
CA ALA A 37 5.95 -11.26 -0.04
C ALA A 37 4.90 -11.65 -1.09
N ARG A 38 3.65 -11.88 -0.68
CA ARG A 38 2.54 -12.20 -1.59
C ARG A 38 2.38 -11.15 -2.68
N TYR A 39 2.33 -9.87 -2.31
CA TYR A 39 2.06 -8.81 -3.28
C TYR A 39 3.29 -8.34 -4.05
N ILE A 40 4.50 -8.54 -3.52
CA ILE A 40 5.71 -8.43 -4.35
C ILE A 40 5.69 -9.47 -5.48
N ARG A 41 5.32 -10.73 -5.18
CA ARG A 41 5.23 -11.78 -6.21
C ARG A 41 4.14 -11.49 -7.24
N LEU A 42 2.96 -11.09 -6.76
CA LEU A 42 1.81 -10.86 -7.63
C LEU A 42 2.01 -9.61 -8.49
N CYS A 43 2.42 -8.49 -7.90
CA CYS A 43 2.45 -7.21 -8.58
C CYS A 43 3.76 -6.94 -9.34
N GLU A 44 4.83 -7.68 -9.04
CA GLU A 44 6.14 -7.59 -9.71
C GLU A 44 6.73 -6.16 -9.79
N PRO A 45 6.86 -5.44 -8.65
CA PRO A 45 7.52 -4.12 -8.66
C PRO A 45 8.97 -4.24 -9.13
N GLU A 46 9.58 -3.15 -9.62
CA GLU A 46 10.99 -3.12 -10.00
C GLU A 46 11.91 -3.13 -8.77
N ARG A 47 11.56 -2.34 -7.77
CA ARG A 47 12.28 -2.24 -6.49
C ARG A 47 11.30 -2.10 -5.33
N VAL A 48 11.77 -2.35 -4.12
CA VAL A 48 10.94 -2.32 -2.91
C VAL A 48 11.63 -1.46 -1.86
N PHE A 49 10.93 -0.43 -1.41
CA PHE A 49 11.36 0.46 -0.33
C PHE A 49 10.52 0.20 0.91
N VAL A 50 11.15 -0.03 2.06
CA VAL A 50 10.49 -0.25 3.35
C VAL A 50 10.75 0.97 4.23
N SER A 51 9.68 1.68 4.59
CA SER A 51 9.76 2.83 5.50
C SER A 51 9.76 2.36 6.96
N ASP A 52 10.70 2.84 7.77
CA ASP A 52 10.69 2.68 9.23
C ASP A 52 10.26 3.96 9.98
N ASP A 53 9.71 4.92 9.24
CA ASP A 53 9.26 6.24 9.70
C ASP A 53 10.39 7.17 10.18
N SER A 54 11.66 6.82 9.90
CA SER A 54 12.79 7.70 10.14
C SER A 54 12.71 8.97 9.29
N PRO A 55 13.24 10.12 9.77
CA PRO A 55 13.29 11.35 8.98
C PRO A 55 13.91 11.16 7.59
N GLU A 56 14.89 10.26 7.48
CA GLU A 56 15.55 9.89 6.22
C GLU A 56 14.59 9.19 5.25
N ASP A 57 13.78 8.24 5.73
CA ASP A 57 12.80 7.55 4.91
C ASP A 57 11.65 8.48 4.48
N LEU A 58 11.17 9.33 5.40
CA LEU A 58 10.16 10.33 5.07
C LEU A 58 10.67 11.33 4.02
N ALA A 59 11.92 11.75 4.13
CA ALA A 59 12.57 12.58 3.12
C ALA A 59 12.75 11.83 1.80
N TYR A 60 13.12 10.55 1.82
CA TYR A 60 13.24 9.73 0.62
C TYR A 60 11.94 9.68 -0.17
N ILE A 61 10.82 9.38 0.51
CA ILE A 61 9.49 9.29 -0.12
C ILE A 61 9.06 10.63 -0.69
N ARG A 62 9.24 11.73 0.07
CA ARG A 62 8.96 13.07 -0.43
C ARG A 62 9.76 13.42 -1.68
N GLN A 63 11.04 13.08 -1.70
CA GLN A 63 11.87 13.28 -2.88
C GLN A 63 11.46 12.35 -4.03
N ALA A 64 10.95 11.15 -3.73
CA ALA A 64 10.48 10.22 -4.74
C ALA A 64 9.28 10.78 -5.52
N ALA A 65 8.31 11.39 -4.84
CA ALA A 65 7.18 12.05 -5.50
C ALA A 65 7.64 13.09 -6.54
N LEU A 66 8.72 13.83 -6.26
CA LEU A 66 9.33 14.77 -7.22
C LEU A 66 10.13 14.06 -8.33
N ARG A 67 10.93 13.04 -7.97
CA ARG A 67 11.77 12.30 -8.93
C ARG A 67 10.93 11.52 -9.96
N ASP A 68 9.82 10.94 -9.51
CA ASP A 68 8.92 10.12 -10.33
C ASP A 68 8.01 11.00 -11.21
N GLY A 69 7.96 12.30 -10.92
CA GLY A 69 7.19 13.30 -11.66
C GLY A 69 5.71 13.35 -11.28
N GLU A 70 5.30 12.62 -10.24
CA GLU A 70 3.95 12.67 -9.69
C GLU A 70 3.70 14.02 -9.01
N GLU A 71 4.72 14.63 -8.37
CA GLU A 71 4.65 15.97 -7.80
C GLU A 71 5.61 16.96 -8.49
N ARG A 72 5.29 18.26 -8.38
CA ARG A 72 6.15 19.37 -8.83
C ARG A 72 6.29 20.42 -7.75
N LEU A 73 7.45 21.07 -7.70
CA LEU A 73 7.72 22.16 -6.76
C LEU A 73 6.86 23.39 -7.07
N LEU A 74 6.41 24.06 -6.01
CA LEU A 74 5.82 25.40 -6.08
C LEU A 74 6.83 26.46 -5.64
N ALA A 75 6.47 27.73 -5.86
CA ALA A 75 7.30 28.86 -5.44
C ALA A 75 7.46 28.96 -3.91
N ILE A 76 6.54 28.38 -3.13
CA ILE A 76 6.60 28.36 -1.67
C ILE A 76 7.51 27.19 -1.24
N PRO A 77 8.59 27.44 -0.49
CA PRO A 77 9.49 26.39 -0.04
C PRO A 77 8.75 25.26 0.69
N GLY A 78 8.97 24.04 0.22
CA GLY A 78 8.37 22.84 0.78
C GLY A 78 6.94 22.55 0.33
N HIS A 79 6.34 23.37 -0.53
CA HIS A 79 5.04 23.07 -1.12
C HIS A 79 5.22 22.41 -2.49
N THR A 80 4.32 21.47 -2.79
CA THR A 80 4.27 20.77 -4.06
C THR A 80 2.85 20.78 -4.63
N ILE A 81 2.73 20.42 -5.91
CA ILE A 81 1.47 20.26 -6.62
C ILE A 81 1.47 18.92 -7.36
N HIS A 82 0.31 18.26 -7.36
CA HIS A 82 0.01 17.06 -8.13
C HIS A 82 -1.22 17.34 -9.00
N PHE A 83 -1.24 16.80 -10.22
CA PHE A 83 -2.39 16.87 -11.12
C PHE A 83 -2.76 15.45 -11.51
N ASP A 84 -4.00 15.07 -11.23
CA ASP A 84 -4.52 13.75 -11.58
C ASP A 84 -5.13 13.73 -13.00
N ASN A 85 -5.52 12.55 -13.44
CA ASN A 85 -6.31 12.36 -14.64
C ASN A 85 -7.65 13.12 -14.51
N TYR A 86 -8.09 13.78 -15.58
CA TYR A 86 -9.36 14.50 -15.61
C TYR A 86 -10.58 13.63 -15.30
N ASP A 87 -10.46 12.31 -15.52
CA ASP A 87 -11.49 11.33 -15.24
C ASP A 87 -11.32 10.64 -13.86
N ASP A 88 -10.26 10.95 -13.10
CA ASP A 88 -9.97 10.42 -11.75
C ASP A 88 -9.94 11.53 -10.69
N MET A 89 -11.02 12.31 -10.64
CA MET A 89 -11.08 13.53 -9.82
C MET A 89 -11.82 13.36 -8.49
N ALA A 90 -12.42 12.19 -8.25
CA ALA A 90 -13.28 11.94 -7.11
C ALA A 90 -13.45 10.45 -6.83
N ARG A 91 -14.00 10.13 -5.65
CA ARG A 91 -14.32 8.74 -5.27
C ARG A 91 -15.25 8.07 -6.29
N ASP A 92 -14.80 6.95 -6.84
CA ASP A 92 -15.60 6.11 -7.72
C ASP A 92 -16.55 5.19 -6.93
N ARG A 93 -17.76 5.70 -6.67
CA ARG A 93 -18.82 4.93 -6.01
C ARG A 93 -19.25 3.69 -6.79
N LYS A 94 -19.11 3.67 -8.12
CA LYS A 94 -19.53 2.53 -8.95
C LYS A 94 -18.56 1.37 -8.86
N ASN A 95 -17.30 1.63 -8.55
CA ASN A 95 -16.27 0.60 -8.37
C ASN A 95 -15.85 0.39 -6.91
N THR A 96 -16.51 1.08 -5.96
CA THR A 96 -16.32 0.88 -4.52
C THR A 96 -17.32 -0.15 -3.97
N ARG A 97 -16.83 -1.23 -3.34
CA ARG A 97 -17.70 -2.31 -2.81
C ARG A 97 -17.24 -2.77 -1.42
N ILE A 98 -18.18 -3.10 -0.55
CA ILE A 98 -17.91 -3.82 0.70
C ILE A 98 -18.04 -5.32 0.43
N LEU A 99 -16.96 -6.06 0.71
CA LEU A 99 -16.90 -7.49 0.44
C LEU A 99 -17.51 -8.29 1.59
N VAL A 100 -18.56 -9.04 1.27
CA VAL A 100 -19.33 -9.81 2.25
C VAL A 100 -19.24 -11.32 1.97
N PRO A 101 -19.41 -12.17 2.99
CA PRO A 101 -19.53 -13.62 2.76
C PRO A 101 -20.70 -13.95 1.83
N GLU A 102 -20.64 -15.12 1.20
CA GLU A 102 -21.74 -15.64 0.38
C GLU A 102 -23.07 -15.63 1.16
N GLY A 103 -24.12 -15.11 0.51
CA GLY A 103 -25.47 -15.04 1.07
C GLY A 103 -25.71 -13.90 2.07
N VAL A 104 -24.72 -13.06 2.35
CA VAL A 104 -24.89 -11.87 3.22
C VAL A 104 -25.31 -10.66 2.39
N ASP A 105 -26.33 -9.94 2.84
CA ASP A 105 -26.78 -8.66 2.28
C ASP A 105 -26.82 -7.60 3.39
N LEU A 106 -26.15 -6.47 3.18
CA LEU A 106 -26.13 -5.33 4.11
C LEU A 106 -27.22 -4.28 3.80
N GLY A 107 -28.08 -4.56 2.82
CA GLY A 107 -29.18 -3.71 2.38
C GLY A 107 -28.79 -2.72 1.28
N GLY A 108 -29.80 -2.24 0.53
CA GLY A 108 -29.60 -1.46 -0.70
C GLY A 108 -28.93 -0.09 -0.58
N GLY A 109 -28.61 0.37 0.63
CA GLY A 109 -27.81 1.58 0.86
C GLY A 109 -26.31 1.35 0.80
N ILE A 110 -25.85 0.09 0.83
CA ILE A 110 -24.45 -0.31 0.85
C ILE A 110 -24.21 -1.21 -0.35
N ASP A 111 -23.29 -0.79 -1.21
CA ASP A 111 -22.92 -1.57 -2.38
C ASP A 111 -22.02 -2.74 -1.95
N THR A 112 -22.55 -3.96 -1.98
CA THR A 112 -21.89 -5.16 -1.50
C THR A 112 -21.58 -6.13 -2.63
N ARG A 113 -20.58 -6.98 -2.42
CA ARG A 113 -20.27 -8.07 -3.35
C ARG A 113 -19.75 -9.29 -2.61
N GLU A 114 -20.01 -10.47 -3.15
CA GLU A 114 -19.44 -11.71 -2.60
C GLU A 114 -17.91 -11.64 -2.64
N ARG A 115 -17.29 -11.97 -1.50
CA ARG A 115 -15.87 -11.76 -1.24
C ARG A 115 -14.98 -12.55 -2.18
N ASN A 116 -15.23 -13.84 -2.40
CA ASN A 116 -14.35 -14.68 -3.21
C ASN A 116 -14.39 -14.28 -4.69
N GLU A 117 -15.55 -13.93 -5.22
CA GLU A 117 -15.72 -13.43 -6.58
C GLU A 117 -14.96 -12.11 -6.78
N ALA A 118 -15.15 -11.15 -5.87
CA ALA A 118 -14.47 -9.86 -5.93
C ALA A 118 -12.94 -10.01 -5.77
N LEU A 119 -12.48 -10.89 -4.88
CA LEU A 119 -11.06 -11.18 -4.72
C LEU A 119 -10.47 -11.83 -5.97
N LYS A 120 -11.21 -12.75 -6.62
CA LYS A 120 -10.79 -13.36 -7.88
C LYS A 120 -10.65 -12.32 -8.99
N GLU A 121 -11.57 -11.36 -9.06
CA GLU A 121 -11.49 -10.26 -10.04
C GLU A 121 -10.25 -9.39 -9.80
N VAL A 122 -10.09 -8.84 -8.59
CA VAL A 122 -8.98 -7.92 -8.33
C VAL A 122 -7.62 -8.63 -8.43
N HIS A 123 -7.54 -9.90 -7.99
CA HIS A 123 -6.32 -10.71 -8.17
C HIS A 123 -6.07 -11.13 -9.63
N GLY A 124 -7.05 -10.95 -10.53
CA GLY A 124 -6.87 -11.04 -11.97
C GLY A 124 -6.30 -9.76 -12.61
N ILE A 125 -6.44 -8.60 -11.96
CA ILE A 125 -5.95 -7.30 -12.43
C ILE A 125 -4.51 -7.04 -11.98
N LEU A 126 -4.17 -7.43 -10.74
CA LEU A 126 -2.87 -7.17 -10.13
C LEU A 126 -1.62 -7.84 -10.73
N PRO A 127 -1.68 -8.96 -11.48
CA PRO A 127 -0.47 -9.60 -12.01
C PRO A 127 0.43 -8.64 -12.81
N GLY A 128 1.65 -8.41 -12.31
CA GLY A 128 2.64 -7.53 -12.95
C GLY A 128 2.28 -6.04 -12.99
N ILE A 129 1.26 -5.59 -12.25
CA ILE A 129 0.73 -4.23 -12.31
C ILE A 129 1.74 -3.14 -11.88
N MET A 130 2.74 -3.51 -11.08
CA MET A 130 3.78 -2.59 -10.55
C MET A 130 5.09 -2.64 -11.36
N ARG A 131 5.15 -3.32 -12.51
CA ARG A 131 6.39 -3.41 -13.30
C ARG A 131 6.89 -2.02 -13.70
N GLY A 132 8.16 -1.74 -13.40
CA GLY A 132 8.78 -0.42 -13.64
C GLY A 132 8.50 0.61 -12.54
N HIS A 133 7.77 0.23 -11.48
CA HIS A 133 7.50 1.07 -10.33
C HIS A 133 8.22 0.57 -9.08
N GLU A 134 8.50 1.49 -8.15
CA GLU A 134 8.95 1.17 -6.81
C GLU A 134 7.75 0.89 -5.90
N LEU A 135 7.74 -0.25 -5.22
CA LEU A 135 6.77 -0.54 -4.19
C LEU A 135 7.23 0.06 -2.85
N TYR A 136 6.43 0.96 -2.29
CA TYR A 136 6.59 1.50 -0.95
C TYR A 136 5.80 0.67 0.05
N VAL A 137 6.50 0.15 1.06
CA VAL A 137 5.93 -0.50 2.24
C VAL A 137 5.92 0.52 3.38
N CYS A 138 4.74 1.08 3.67
CA CYS A 138 4.55 2.10 4.69
C CYS A 138 3.79 1.53 5.89
N PHE A 139 4.11 2.02 7.08
CA PHE A 139 3.47 1.60 8.33
C PHE A 139 2.81 2.79 8.99
N PHE A 140 1.53 2.66 9.30
CA PHE A 140 0.73 3.71 9.92
C PHE A 140 0.04 3.22 11.20
N CYS A 141 -0.50 4.16 11.96
CA CYS A 141 -1.25 3.89 13.17
C CYS A 141 -2.61 4.58 13.12
N LEU A 142 -3.68 3.80 13.20
CA LEU A 142 -5.02 4.32 13.46
C LEU A 142 -5.13 4.65 14.95
N GLY A 143 -5.41 5.93 15.24
CA GLY A 143 -5.42 6.45 16.60
C GLY A 143 -4.03 6.89 17.10
N PRO A 144 -3.95 7.50 18.30
CA PRO A 144 -2.67 7.92 18.88
C PRO A 144 -1.76 6.72 19.17
N ALA A 145 -0.47 6.83 18.84
CA ALA A 145 0.51 5.79 19.16
C ALA A 145 0.55 5.50 20.67
N ALA A 146 0.84 4.25 21.05
CA ALA A 146 0.80 3.75 22.42
C ALA A 146 -0.58 3.81 23.13
N SER A 147 -1.65 4.25 22.45
CA SER A 147 -3.01 4.10 22.94
C SER A 147 -3.40 2.61 23.05
N PRO A 148 -4.21 2.20 24.04
CA PRO A 148 -4.80 0.86 24.05
C PRO A 148 -5.75 0.62 22.87
N PHE A 149 -6.19 1.68 22.18
CA PHE A 149 -7.03 1.61 20.97
C PHE A 149 -6.23 1.79 19.68
N ALA A 150 -4.89 1.86 19.74
CA ALA A 150 -4.05 1.98 18.57
C ALA A 150 -4.14 0.71 17.72
N ILE A 151 -4.44 0.85 16.43
CA ILE A 151 -4.44 -0.27 15.49
C ILE A 151 -3.36 -0.01 14.43
N PRO A 152 -2.32 -0.84 14.34
CA PRO A 152 -1.31 -0.75 13.29
C PRO A 152 -1.92 -0.99 11.91
N CYS A 153 -1.34 -0.35 10.90
CA CYS A 153 -1.72 -0.48 9.50
C CYS A 153 -0.45 -0.68 8.66
N VAL A 154 -0.44 -1.65 7.76
CA VAL A 154 0.59 -1.76 6.71
C VAL A 154 -0.05 -1.45 5.37
N GLN A 155 0.56 -0.55 4.62
CA GLN A 155 0.14 -0.15 3.28
C GLN A 155 1.23 -0.43 2.27
N LEU A 156 0.83 -1.05 1.17
CA LEU A 156 1.64 -1.25 -0.03
C LEU A 156 1.10 -0.33 -1.12
N THR A 157 1.96 0.48 -1.72
CA THR A 157 1.62 1.34 -2.86
C THR A 157 2.80 1.45 -3.82
N ASP A 158 2.53 1.56 -5.11
CA ASP A 158 3.50 1.88 -6.17
C ASP A 158 3.45 3.35 -6.63
N SER A 159 2.61 4.17 -5.99
CA SER A 159 2.56 5.63 -6.15
C SER A 159 3.33 6.32 -5.04
N SER A 160 4.32 7.12 -5.43
CA SER A 160 5.10 7.93 -4.49
C SER A 160 4.30 9.13 -3.99
N TYR A 161 3.36 9.66 -4.77
CA TYR A 161 2.39 10.66 -4.31
C TYR A 161 1.49 10.11 -3.21
N VAL A 162 0.96 8.88 -3.36
CA VAL A 162 0.16 8.24 -2.32
C VAL A 162 1.01 8.03 -1.07
N ALA A 163 2.21 7.46 -1.19
CA ALA A 163 3.09 7.27 -0.03
C ALA A 163 3.40 8.59 0.70
N HIS A 164 3.68 9.67 -0.04
CA HIS A 164 3.95 10.98 0.52
C HIS A 164 2.71 11.61 1.19
N SER A 165 1.55 11.54 0.53
CA SER A 165 0.29 12.06 1.07
C SER A 165 -0.10 11.35 2.36
N GLU A 166 0.07 10.03 2.41
CA GLU A 166 -0.24 9.21 3.59
C GLU A 166 0.67 9.56 4.78
N ILE A 167 1.96 9.87 4.55
CA ILE A 167 2.87 10.37 5.60
C ILE A 167 2.37 11.68 6.21
N LEU A 168 1.73 12.56 5.43
CA LEU A 168 1.19 13.82 5.92
C LEU A 168 -0.13 13.62 6.69
N LEU A 169 -0.96 12.66 6.26
CA LEU A 169 -2.30 12.43 6.77
C LEU A 169 -2.33 11.52 8.00
N TYR A 170 -1.47 10.51 8.05
CA TYR A 170 -1.51 9.46 9.05
C TYR A 170 -0.29 9.49 9.97
N ARG A 171 -0.47 8.90 11.15
CA ARG A 171 0.59 8.80 12.15
C ARG A 171 1.55 7.64 11.80
N PRO A 172 2.86 7.81 12.01
CA PRO A 172 3.83 6.72 11.96
C PRO A 172 3.40 5.47 12.72
N GLY A 173 3.59 4.30 12.11
CA GLY A 173 3.13 3.01 12.63
C GLY A 173 4.22 1.97 12.86
N TYR A 174 5.42 2.14 12.31
CA TYR A 174 6.46 1.11 12.34
C TYR A 174 6.80 0.68 13.77
N ARG A 175 6.97 1.67 14.67
CA ARG A 175 7.24 1.42 16.09
C ARG A 175 6.08 0.74 16.81
N GLU A 176 4.84 0.94 16.33
CA GLU A 176 3.65 0.33 16.91
C GLU A 176 3.59 -1.17 16.59
N PHE A 177 4.00 -1.58 15.39
CA PHE A 177 4.20 -3.00 15.07
C PHE A 177 5.25 -3.63 15.99
N LEU A 178 6.39 -2.97 16.23
CA LEU A 178 7.41 -3.48 17.16
C LEU A 178 6.88 -3.58 18.60
N ARG A 179 6.08 -2.60 19.04
CA ARG A 179 5.54 -2.51 20.40
C ARG A 179 4.47 -3.56 20.68
N GLN A 180 3.52 -3.76 19.77
CA GLN A 180 2.39 -4.68 19.99
C GLN A 180 2.77 -6.16 19.82
N GLY A 181 3.86 -6.45 19.09
CA GLY A 181 4.39 -7.81 18.99
C GLY A 181 3.55 -8.78 18.15
N PRO A 182 3.93 -10.08 18.10
CA PRO A 182 3.43 -11.04 17.12
C PRO A 182 1.91 -11.24 17.06
N GLY A 183 1.19 -11.00 18.16
CA GLY A 183 -0.27 -11.19 18.26
C GLY A 183 -1.10 -9.96 17.90
N ALA A 184 -0.47 -8.86 17.48
CA ALA A 184 -1.16 -7.63 17.13
C ALA A 184 -2.12 -7.84 15.94
N ARG A 185 -3.35 -7.32 16.07
CA ARG A 185 -4.24 -7.18 14.91
C ARG A 185 -3.89 -5.90 14.18
N PHE A 186 -3.82 -5.96 12.86
CA PHE A 186 -3.47 -4.81 12.04
C PHE A 186 -4.27 -4.82 10.74
N PHE A 187 -4.40 -3.64 10.12
CA PHE A 187 -5.03 -3.50 8.81
C PHE A 187 -4.00 -3.67 7.69
N LYS A 188 -4.46 -4.24 6.58
CA LYS A 188 -3.66 -4.51 5.38
C LYS A 188 -4.26 -3.72 4.23
N PHE A 189 -3.48 -2.80 3.66
CA PHE A 189 -3.88 -2.01 2.51
C PHE A 189 -2.95 -2.33 1.34
N LEU A 190 -3.56 -2.63 0.19
CA LEU A 190 -2.84 -2.73 -1.08
C LEU A 190 -3.45 -1.70 -2.01
N HIS A 191 -2.57 -0.88 -2.56
CA HIS A 191 -2.88 0.12 -3.56
C HIS A 191 -1.95 -0.09 -4.75
N SER A 192 -2.47 0.15 -5.95
CA SER A 192 -1.65 0.34 -7.15
C SER A 192 -2.28 1.42 -8.01
N GLN A 193 -1.47 2.34 -8.52
CA GLN A 193 -1.88 3.33 -9.52
C GLN A 193 -2.03 2.74 -10.93
N GLY A 194 -1.57 1.50 -11.13
CA GLY A 194 -1.61 0.84 -12.44
C GLY A 194 -0.65 1.47 -13.45
N GLU A 195 -0.87 1.14 -14.72
CA GLU A 195 -0.11 1.73 -15.82
C GLU A 195 -0.40 3.24 -15.92
N LEU A 196 0.65 4.05 -16.04
CA LEU A 196 0.55 5.50 -16.20
C LEU A 196 0.68 5.93 -17.66
N ASP A 197 0.06 7.05 -18.01
CA ASP A 197 0.24 7.73 -19.30
C ASP A 197 1.46 8.68 -19.30
N GLU A 198 1.66 9.43 -20.39
CA GLU A 198 2.76 10.40 -20.48
C GLU A 198 2.68 11.55 -19.46
N ARG A 199 1.52 11.78 -18.84
CA ARG A 199 1.27 12.81 -17.84
C ARG A 199 1.53 12.34 -16.42
N LYS A 200 1.91 11.06 -16.25
CA LYS A 200 2.13 10.39 -14.95
C LYS A 200 0.84 10.23 -14.15
N THR A 201 -0.27 9.95 -14.84
CA THR A 201 -1.55 9.64 -14.21
C THR A 201 -2.10 8.32 -14.74
N SER A 202 -3.01 7.71 -13.98
CA SER A 202 -3.58 6.39 -14.25
C SER A 202 -4.21 6.31 -15.64
N LYS A 203 -3.76 5.35 -16.47
CA LYS A 203 -4.22 5.16 -17.86
C LYS A 203 -5.46 4.29 -17.96
N ASN A 204 -5.52 3.20 -17.20
CA ASN A 204 -6.53 2.14 -17.34
C ASN A 204 -7.67 2.29 -16.32
N LEU A 205 -8.29 3.48 -16.23
CA LEU A 205 -9.28 3.82 -15.19
C LEU A 205 -10.47 2.86 -15.09
N HIS A 206 -10.88 2.25 -16.21
CA HIS A 206 -11.96 1.25 -16.24
C HIS A 206 -11.66 -0.03 -15.41
N LEU A 207 -10.38 -0.29 -15.10
CA LEU A 207 -9.94 -1.37 -14.23
C LEU A 207 -9.92 -0.98 -12.74
N GLY A 208 -10.14 0.29 -12.41
CA GLY A 208 -10.11 0.78 -11.03
C GLY A 208 -11.12 0.04 -10.14
N ARG A 209 -10.67 -0.43 -8.97
CA ARG A 209 -11.50 -1.11 -7.96
C ARG A 209 -11.11 -0.64 -6.56
N VAL A 210 -12.11 -0.39 -5.72
CA VAL A 210 -11.93 -0.07 -4.30
C VAL A 210 -12.73 -1.07 -3.48
N PHE A 211 -12.06 -2.09 -2.95
CA PHE A 211 -12.71 -3.13 -2.16
C PHE A 211 -12.31 -3.04 -0.69
N ILE A 212 -13.33 -3.16 0.18
CA ILE A 212 -13.23 -3.06 1.65
C ILE A 212 -13.61 -4.41 2.25
#